data_AF-A1ZXS2-F1
#
_entry.id   AF-A1ZXS2-F1
#
_cell.length_a   1.000
_cell.length_b   1.000
_cell.length_c   1.000
_cell.angle_alpha   90.00
_cell.angle_beta   90.00
_cell.angle_gamma   90.00
#
_symmetry.space_group_name_H-M   'P 1'
#
loop_
_entity.id
_entity.type
_entity.pdbx_description
1 polymer ?
#
loop_
_entity_poly.entity_id
_entity_poly.type
_entity_poly.pdbx_seq_one_letter_code
_entity_poly.pdbx_strand_id
1 'polypeptide(L)'
;MAQIIYERSLRTFLFFLPFTKQMMMKEHTKNSQHGMMSHQFHKFWLKITAIVVGSFGPVFFLGTMVATAEPARWTLDLLSWPIDGATTYASADTRFLSALTGGFLLGWGVMIWCLSVWAYDKAPEAIRKSVLIGTLSWFVLDSAGSIASGNASNVLFNVLILLLAVGPLWRSAKA
;
A
#
# COMPACT_ATOMS: atom_id res chain seq x y z
N MET A 1 47.48 50.25 -12.23
CA MET A 1 47.35 48.93 -12.90
C MET A 1 46.52 47.91 -12.10
N ALA A 2 46.58 47.88 -10.76
CA ALA A 2 45.82 46.93 -9.93
C ALA A 2 44.28 47.10 -9.97
N GLN A 3 43.77 48.32 -10.12
CA GLN A 3 42.33 48.60 -10.09
C GLN A 3 41.57 48.10 -11.34
N ILE A 4 42.25 48.02 -12.48
CA ILE A 4 41.70 47.49 -13.74
C ILE A 4 41.60 45.96 -13.72
N ILE A 5 42.51 45.29 -13.00
CA ILE A 5 42.50 43.82 -12.83
C ILE A 5 41.35 43.40 -11.91
N TYR A 6 41.05 44.17 -10.87
CA TYR A 6 39.97 43.88 -9.91
C TYR A 6 38.56 44.00 -10.54
N GLU A 7 38.32 45.05 -11.34
CA GLU A 7 37.05 45.24 -12.07
C GLU A 7 36.78 44.13 -13.10
N ARG A 8 37.82 43.62 -13.76
CA ARG A 8 37.69 42.55 -14.76
C ARG A 8 37.33 41.21 -14.11
N SER A 9 37.88 40.92 -12.93
CA SER A 9 37.56 39.71 -12.15
C SER A 9 36.12 39.69 -11.63
N LEU A 10 35.62 40.83 -11.11
CA LEU A 10 34.24 40.96 -10.63
C LEU A 10 33.20 40.86 -11.76
N ARG A 11 33.48 41.44 -12.94
CA ARG A 11 32.57 41.34 -14.09
C ARG A 11 32.46 39.92 -14.64
N THR A 12 33.54 39.13 -14.63
CA THR A 12 33.48 37.71 -14.99
C THR A 12 32.67 36.92 -13.97
N PHE A 13 32.83 37.18 -12.67
CA PHE A 13 32.05 36.51 -11.62
C PHE A 13 30.54 36.85 -11.68
N LEU A 14 30.21 38.11 -11.98
CA LEU A 14 28.82 38.57 -12.15
C LEU A 14 28.16 38.04 -13.43
N PHE A 15 28.93 37.68 -14.46
CA PHE A 15 28.40 37.10 -15.70
C PHE A 15 27.93 35.64 -15.52
N PHE A 16 28.54 34.90 -14.59
CA PHE A 16 28.16 33.50 -14.26
C PHE A 16 27.03 33.39 -13.21
N LEU A 17 26.77 34.45 -12.45
CA LEU A 17 25.69 34.53 -11.46
C LEU A 17 24.27 34.29 -12.01
N PRO A 18 23.85 34.87 -13.16
CA PRO A 18 22.54 34.57 -13.74
C PRO A 18 22.42 33.13 -14.27
N PHE A 19 23.51 32.56 -14.78
CA PHE A 19 23.52 31.17 -15.29
C PHE A 19 23.44 30.14 -14.15
N THR A 20 24.22 30.33 -13.08
CA THR A 20 24.15 29.50 -11.87
C THR A 20 22.79 29.60 -11.17
N LYS A 21 22.19 30.80 -11.11
CA LYS A 21 20.83 30.98 -10.57
C LYS A 21 19.76 30.27 -11.41
N GLN A 22 19.84 30.33 -12.74
CA GLN A 22 18.92 29.58 -13.62
C GLN A 22 19.08 28.07 -13.49
N MET A 23 20.31 27.58 -13.36
CA MET A 23 20.59 26.15 -13.18
C MET A 23 20.03 25.65 -11.84
N MET A 24 20.29 26.36 -10.73
CA MET A 24 19.73 26.04 -9.42
C MET A 24 18.19 26.10 -9.40
N MET A 25 17.58 27.07 -10.08
CA MET A 25 16.12 27.16 -10.21
C MET A 25 15.53 25.95 -10.97
N LYS A 26 16.18 25.51 -12.06
CA LYS A 26 15.77 24.32 -12.83
C LYS A 26 15.94 23.04 -12.04
N GLU A 27 17.00 22.93 -11.24
CA GLU A 27 17.26 21.76 -10.41
C GLU A 27 16.26 21.66 -9.25
N HIS A 28 15.95 22.79 -8.60
CA HIS A 28 14.95 22.84 -7.54
C HIS A 28 13.53 22.52 -8.04
N THR A 29 13.16 23.01 -9.24
CA THR A 29 11.86 22.69 -9.86
C THR A 29 11.76 21.23 -10.29
N LYS A 30 12.84 20.62 -10.78
CA LYS A 30 12.84 19.19 -11.14
C LYS A 30 12.70 18.29 -9.91
N ASN A 31 13.42 18.60 -8.83
CA ASN A 31 13.34 17.84 -7.58
C ASN A 31 11.99 18.00 -6.88
N SER A 32 11.40 19.20 -6.91
CA SER A 32 10.05 19.41 -6.35
C SER A 32 8.98 18.66 -7.15
N GLN A 33 9.07 18.62 -8.49
CA GLN A 33 8.15 17.81 -9.30
C GLN A 33 8.29 16.31 -9.05
N HIS A 34 9.51 15.78 -8.91
CA HIS A 34 9.71 14.37 -8.60
C HIS A 34 9.12 13.98 -7.24
N GLY A 35 9.33 14.83 -6.22
CA GLY A 35 8.74 14.66 -4.90
C GLY A 35 7.21 14.64 -4.93
N MET A 36 6.58 15.59 -5.64
CA MET A 36 5.12 15.63 -5.79
C MET A 36 4.56 14.37 -6.47
N MET A 37 5.22 13.88 -7.52
CA MET A 37 4.80 12.67 -8.23
C MET A 37 4.86 11.43 -7.33
N SER A 38 5.93 11.28 -6.52
CA SER A 38 6.07 10.16 -5.58
C SER A 38 5.00 10.21 -4.47
N HIS A 39 4.69 11.40 -3.96
CA HIS A 39 3.69 11.61 -2.92
C HIS A 39 2.28 11.25 -3.40
N GLN A 40 1.90 11.71 -4.60
CA GLN A 40 0.62 11.38 -5.22
C GLN A 40 0.51 9.88 -5.52
N PHE A 41 1.59 9.25 -5.97
CA PHE A 41 1.60 7.84 -6.29
C PHE A 41 1.42 6.96 -5.05
N HIS A 42 2.10 7.27 -3.94
CA HIS A 42 1.89 6.59 -2.67
C HIS A 42 0.46 6.77 -2.14
N LYS A 43 -0.07 8.00 -2.19
CA LYS A 43 -1.44 8.28 -1.76
C LYS A 43 -2.46 7.49 -2.57
N PHE A 44 -2.26 7.43 -3.89
CA PHE A 44 -3.06 6.61 -4.79
C PHE A 44 -2.93 5.13 -4.44
N TRP A 45 -1.72 4.63 -4.20
CA TRP A 45 -1.52 3.22 -3.89
C TRP A 45 -2.17 2.80 -2.57
N LEU A 46 -2.19 3.67 -1.56
CA LEU A 46 -2.95 3.39 -0.32
C LEU A 46 -4.44 3.13 -0.59
N LYS A 47 -5.03 3.75 -1.62
CA LYS A 47 -6.40 3.45 -2.04
C LYS A 47 -6.50 2.08 -2.72
N ILE A 48 -5.50 1.71 -3.50
CA ILE A 48 -5.39 0.35 -4.06
C ILE A 48 -5.29 -0.66 -2.92
N THR A 49 -4.40 -0.46 -1.95
CA THR A 49 -4.30 -1.29 -0.74
C THR A 49 -5.65 -1.42 -0.03
N ALA A 50 -6.35 -0.30 0.18
CA ALA A 50 -7.66 -0.27 0.82
C ALA A 50 -8.71 -1.11 0.06
N ILE A 51 -8.75 -1.02 -1.26
CA ILE A 51 -9.69 -1.80 -2.09
C ILE A 51 -9.30 -3.28 -2.07
N VAL A 52 -8.03 -3.60 -2.24
CA VAL A 52 -7.52 -4.99 -2.23
C VAL A 52 -7.92 -5.66 -0.92
N VAL A 53 -7.66 -5.04 0.23
CA VAL A 53 -8.02 -5.59 1.55
C VAL A 53 -9.53 -5.58 1.76
N GLY A 54 -10.17 -4.43 1.54
CA GLY A 54 -11.58 -4.22 1.89
C GLY A 54 -12.57 -5.01 1.03
N SER A 55 -12.21 -5.34 -0.22
CA SER A 55 -13.09 -6.06 -1.14
C SER A 55 -13.38 -7.50 -0.72
N PHE A 56 -12.47 -8.16 0.00
CA PHE A 56 -12.72 -9.47 0.60
C PHE A 56 -13.79 -9.40 1.70
N GLY A 57 -13.98 -8.23 2.33
CA GLY A 57 -14.94 -8.02 3.40
C GLY A 57 -16.37 -8.43 3.02
N PRO A 58 -16.99 -7.81 1.99
CA PRO A 58 -18.29 -8.21 1.49
C PRO A 58 -18.39 -9.67 1.06
N VAL A 59 -17.34 -10.23 0.44
CA VAL A 59 -17.31 -11.65 0.03
C VAL A 59 -17.49 -12.56 1.24
N PHE A 60 -16.67 -12.40 2.27
CA PHE A 60 -16.75 -13.21 3.49
C PHE A 60 -17.98 -12.90 4.35
N PHE A 61 -18.46 -11.65 4.37
CA PHE A 61 -19.71 -11.32 5.05
C PHE A 61 -20.91 -12.04 4.42
N LEU A 62 -20.97 -12.10 3.08
CA LEU A 62 -22.02 -12.86 2.38
C LEU A 62 -21.89 -14.39 2.62
N GLY A 63 -20.69 -14.85 2.95
CA GLY A 63 -20.40 -16.20 3.46
C GLY A 63 -21.26 -16.64 4.65
N THR A 64 -21.75 -15.69 5.45
CA THR A 64 -22.54 -15.98 6.66
C THR A 64 -23.92 -16.58 6.36
N MET A 65 -24.44 -16.33 5.16
CA MET A 65 -25.77 -16.72 4.72
C MET A 65 -25.65 -17.82 3.67
N VAL A 66 -26.34 -18.95 3.89
CA VAL A 66 -26.27 -20.14 3.01
C VAL A 66 -26.54 -19.78 1.55
N ALA A 67 -27.54 -18.93 1.29
CA ALA A 67 -27.94 -18.53 -0.07
C ALA A 67 -26.87 -17.73 -0.83
N THR A 68 -25.92 -17.09 -0.13
CA THR A 68 -24.88 -16.24 -0.73
C THR A 68 -23.47 -16.72 -0.37
N ALA A 69 -23.33 -17.92 0.19
CA ALA A 69 -22.06 -18.39 0.71
C ALA A 69 -21.05 -18.77 -0.39
N GLU A 70 -21.53 -18.99 -1.62
CA GLU A 70 -20.72 -19.66 -2.62
C GLU A 70 -19.45 -18.90 -3.05
N PRO A 71 -19.46 -17.58 -3.24
CA PRO A 71 -18.23 -16.83 -3.49
C PRO A 71 -17.19 -16.99 -2.37
N ALA A 72 -17.64 -16.99 -1.10
CA ALA A 72 -16.76 -17.15 0.05
C ALA A 72 -16.23 -18.58 0.17
N ARG A 73 -17.09 -19.58 -0.07
CA ARG A 73 -16.73 -21.00 -0.11
C ARG A 73 -15.68 -21.26 -1.17
N TRP A 74 -15.95 -20.84 -2.41
CA TRP A 74 -15.04 -21.02 -3.55
C TRP A 74 -13.71 -20.31 -3.31
N THR A 75 -13.73 -19.10 -2.73
CA THR A 75 -12.50 -18.39 -2.38
C THR A 75 -11.65 -19.21 -1.40
N LEU A 76 -12.22 -19.72 -0.31
CA LEU A 76 -11.45 -20.54 0.63
C LEU A 76 -10.96 -21.85 0.02
N ASP A 77 -11.74 -22.45 -0.88
CA ASP A 77 -11.35 -23.67 -1.61
C ASP A 77 -10.14 -23.42 -2.52
N LEU A 78 -10.12 -22.28 -3.22
CA LEU A 78 -8.97 -21.84 -4.00
C LEU A 78 -7.73 -21.62 -3.12
N LEU A 79 -7.90 -20.93 -1.99
CA LEU A 79 -6.79 -20.65 -1.07
C LEU A 79 -6.25 -21.93 -0.41
N SER A 80 -7.12 -22.92 -0.19
CA SER A 80 -6.81 -24.24 0.38
C SER A 80 -6.39 -25.29 -0.66
N TRP A 81 -6.07 -24.84 -1.89
CA TRP A 81 -5.74 -25.64 -3.08
C TRP A 81 -5.35 -27.12 -2.83
N PRO A 82 -5.93 -28.08 -3.58
CA PRO A 82 -6.68 -27.91 -4.83
C PRO A 82 -8.15 -27.51 -4.66
N ILE A 83 -8.76 -26.98 -5.73
CA ILE A 83 -10.20 -26.70 -5.76
C ILE A 83 -10.95 -28.02 -5.93
N ASP A 84 -11.30 -28.67 -4.83
CA ASP A 84 -11.93 -30.00 -4.81
C ASP A 84 -13.30 -30.03 -4.12
N GLY A 85 -13.76 -28.90 -3.57
CA GLY A 85 -15.03 -28.80 -2.87
C GLY A 85 -14.99 -29.27 -1.42
N ALA A 86 -13.83 -29.65 -0.88
CA ALA A 86 -13.70 -30.07 0.51
C ALA A 86 -13.95 -28.90 1.49
N THR A 87 -13.71 -27.66 1.06
CA THR A 87 -13.99 -26.48 1.87
C THR A 87 -15.48 -26.16 1.87
N THR A 88 -16.13 -26.26 3.04
CA THR A 88 -17.58 -26.07 3.20
C THR A 88 -17.95 -25.05 4.28
N TYR A 89 -19.13 -24.43 4.12
CA TYR A 89 -19.73 -23.49 5.07
C TYR A 89 -20.87 -24.11 5.88
N ALA A 90 -20.91 -25.44 6.00
CA ALA A 90 -21.98 -26.15 6.71
C ALA A 90 -21.99 -25.84 8.21
N SER A 91 -20.80 -25.76 8.83
CA SER A 91 -20.65 -25.43 10.25
C SER A 91 -21.10 -24.00 10.54
N ALA A 92 -21.79 -23.82 11.68
CA ALA A 92 -22.14 -22.49 12.19
C ALA A 92 -20.89 -21.69 12.57
N ASP A 93 -19.84 -22.36 13.06
CA ASP A 93 -18.59 -21.72 13.44
C ASP A 93 -17.85 -21.14 12.23
N THR A 94 -17.83 -21.86 11.10
CA THR A 94 -17.25 -21.35 9.84
C THR A 94 -17.98 -20.10 9.36
N ARG A 95 -19.32 -20.09 9.41
CA ARG A 95 -20.13 -18.93 9.05
C ARG A 95 -19.88 -17.77 10.00
N PHE A 96 -19.77 -18.02 11.30
CA PHE A 96 -19.47 -17.01 12.29
C PHE A 96 -18.07 -16.40 12.10
N LEU A 97 -17.05 -17.23 11.91
CA LEU A 97 -15.70 -16.78 11.58
C LEU A 97 -15.67 -15.98 10.28
N SER A 98 -16.43 -16.38 9.27
CA SER A 98 -16.56 -15.62 8.03
C SER A 98 -17.20 -14.23 8.24
N ALA A 99 -18.15 -14.11 9.17
CA ALA A 99 -18.73 -12.82 9.57
C ALA A 99 -17.65 -11.90 10.15
N LEU A 100 -16.84 -12.44 11.08
CA LEU A 100 -15.75 -11.71 11.72
C LEU A 100 -14.70 -11.29 10.69
N THR A 101 -14.24 -12.21 9.85
CA THR A 101 -13.30 -11.94 8.76
C THR A 101 -13.83 -10.85 7.83
N GLY A 102 -15.10 -10.95 7.42
CA GLY A 102 -15.74 -9.95 6.56
C GLY A 102 -15.74 -8.56 7.19
N GLY A 103 -16.14 -8.46 8.46
CA GLY A 103 -16.17 -7.20 9.20
C GLY A 103 -14.79 -6.58 9.40
N PHE A 104 -13.80 -7.38 9.82
CA PHE A 104 -12.43 -6.89 10.03
C PHE A 104 -11.78 -6.43 8.72
N LEU A 105 -11.94 -7.16 7.62
CA LEU A 105 -11.34 -6.81 6.33
C LEU A 105 -11.96 -5.54 5.74
N LEU A 106 -13.30 -5.42 5.74
CA LEU A 106 -13.95 -4.19 5.28
C LEU A 106 -13.55 -2.99 6.15
N GLY A 107 -13.59 -3.15 7.47
CA GLY A 107 -13.19 -2.11 8.42
C GLY A 107 -11.74 -1.68 8.23
N TRP A 108 -10.82 -2.63 8.03
CA TRP A 108 -9.42 -2.33 7.76
C TRP A 108 -9.23 -1.60 6.43
N GLY A 109 -9.89 -2.04 5.36
CA GLY A 109 -9.88 -1.37 4.07
C GLY A 109 -10.38 0.07 4.15
N VAL A 110 -11.52 0.30 4.82
CA VAL A 110 -12.06 1.66 5.05
C VAL A 110 -11.11 2.51 5.89
N MET A 111 -10.50 1.94 6.94
CA MET A 111 -9.50 2.65 7.74
C MET A 111 -8.32 3.10 6.86
N ILE A 112 -7.73 2.22 6.04
CA ILE A 112 -6.64 2.58 5.14
C ILE A 112 -7.07 3.68 4.16
N TRP A 113 -8.29 3.59 3.62
CA TRP A 113 -8.85 4.62 2.75
C TRP A 113 -8.93 5.98 3.44
N CYS A 114 -9.46 6.02 4.66
CA CYS A 114 -9.54 7.23 5.48
C CYS A 114 -8.15 7.79 5.80
N LEU A 115 -7.15 6.93 6.09
CA LEU A 115 -5.77 7.37 6.29
C LEU A 115 -5.20 8.01 5.01
N SER A 116 -5.47 7.44 3.83
CA SER A 116 -5.10 8.03 2.54
C SER A 116 -5.74 9.41 2.33
N VAL A 117 -7.04 9.55 2.59
CA VAL A 117 -7.78 10.79 2.29
C VAL A 117 -7.55 11.88 3.34
N TRP A 118 -7.56 11.54 4.63
CA TRP A 118 -7.63 12.54 5.71
C TRP A 118 -6.30 12.81 6.41
N ALA A 119 -5.39 11.84 6.43
CA ALA A 119 -4.17 11.92 7.25
C ALA A 119 -2.87 11.98 6.41
N TYR A 120 -2.86 11.38 5.22
CA TYR A 120 -1.64 11.17 4.45
C TYR A 120 -0.90 12.47 4.12
N ASP A 121 -1.60 13.54 3.72
CA ASP A 121 -0.95 14.80 3.36
C ASP A 121 -0.25 15.48 4.55
N LYS A 122 -0.67 15.17 5.78
CA LYS A 122 -0.08 15.72 7.01
C LYS A 122 1.11 14.89 7.50
N ALA A 123 1.11 13.58 7.25
CA ALA A 123 2.10 12.66 7.79
C ALA A 123 2.38 11.46 6.85
N PRO A 124 2.88 11.70 5.62
CA PRO A 124 2.95 10.67 4.58
C PRO A 124 3.79 9.46 4.99
N GLU A 125 4.95 9.70 5.61
CA GLU A 125 5.85 8.63 6.07
C GLU A 125 5.26 7.82 7.21
N ALA A 126 4.61 8.48 8.17
CA ALA A 126 4.00 7.77 9.30
C ALA A 126 2.87 6.86 8.80
N ILE A 127 2.00 7.38 7.93
CA ILE A 127 0.91 6.60 7.33
C ILE A 127 1.45 5.45 6.47
N ARG A 128 2.44 5.70 5.60
CA ARG A 128 3.08 4.66 4.80
C ARG A 128 3.63 3.54 5.68
N LYS A 129 4.40 3.88 6.71
CA LYS A 129 5.01 2.89 7.62
C LYS A 129 3.94 2.11 8.38
N SER A 130 2.90 2.77 8.89
CA SER A 130 1.82 2.10 9.62
C SER A 130 1.12 1.07 8.74
N VAL A 131 0.80 1.42 7.49
CA VAL A 131 0.16 0.49 6.55
C VAL A 131 1.13 -0.63 6.16
N LEU A 132 2.38 -0.32 5.83
CA LEU A 132 3.39 -1.32 5.48
C LEU A 132 3.61 -2.35 6.62
N ILE A 133 3.85 -1.87 7.84
CA ILE A 133 4.10 -2.72 9.01
C ILE A 133 2.85 -3.54 9.37
N GLY A 134 1.66 -2.95 9.26
CA GLY A 134 0.40 -3.65 9.45
C GLY A 134 0.22 -4.79 8.45
N THR A 135 0.44 -4.52 7.16
CA THR A 135 0.35 -5.53 6.09
C THR A 135 1.40 -6.62 6.25
N LEU A 136 2.62 -6.29 6.66
CA LEU A 136 3.67 -7.28 6.94
C LEU A 136 3.31 -8.17 8.14
N SER A 137 2.79 -7.57 9.21
CA SER A 137 2.32 -8.31 10.38
C SER A 137 1.19 -9.29 10.01
N TRP A 138 0.22 -8.84 9.21
CA TRP A 138 -0.83 -9.71 8.66
C TRP A 138 -0.21 -10.85 7.84
N PHE A 139 0.65 -10.55 6.87
CA PHE A 139 1.28 -11.56 6.01
C PHE A 139 1.98 -12.65 6.82
N VAL A 140 2.76 -12.27 7.84
CA VAL A 140 3.50 -13.22 8.68
C VAL A 140 2.53 -14.11 9.46
N LEU A 141 1.56 -13.51 10.17
CA LEU A 141 0.68 -14.26 11.04
C LEU A 141 -0.31 -15.13 10.26
N ASP A 142 -0.86 -14.61 9.16
CA ASP A 142 -1.80 -15.33 8.30
C ASP A 142 -1.10 -16.50 7.58
N SER A 143 0.12 -16.31 7.10
CA SER A 143 0.91 -17.39 6.49
C SER A 143 1.29 -18.47 7.50
N ALA A 144 1.67 -18.08 8.73
CA ALA A 144 1.93 -19.05 9.79
C ALA A 144 0.65 -19.83 10.17
N GLY A 145 -0.49 -19.15 10.30
CA GLY A 145 -1.79 -19.79 10.54
C GLY A 145 -2.23 -20.71 9.40
N SER A 146 -1.93 -20.34 8.16
CA SER A 146 -2.21 -21.15 6.97
C SER A 146 -1.43 -22.47 7.00
N ILE A 147 -0.14 -22.43 7.32
CA ILE A 147 0.67 -23.64 7.48
C ILE A 147 0.16 -24.49 8.66
N ALA A 148 -0.09 -23.86 9.81
CA ALA A 148 -0.53 -24.55 11.02
C ALA A 148 -1.91 -25.22 10.87
N SER A 149 -2.78 -24.69 10.01
CA SER A 149 -4.11 -25.23 9.71
C SER A 149 -4.13 -26.23 8.54
N GLY A 150 -2.98 -26.55 7.94
CA GLY A 150 -2.88 -27.47 6.80
C GLY A 150 -3.12 -26.84 5.43
N ASN A 151 -3.31 -25.53 5.35
CA ASN A 151 -3.60 -24.77 4.12
C ASN A 151 -2.35 -24.04 3.60
N ALA A 152 -1.21 -24.74 3.53
CA ALA A 152 0.07 -24.12 3.18
C ALA A 152 0.08 -23.46 1.78
N SER A 153 -0.80 -23.89 0.87
CA SER A 153 -1.04 -23.24 -0.43
C SER A 153 -1.38 -21.75 -0.29
N ASN A 154 -2.07 -21.35 0.77
CA ASN A 154 -2.47 -19.96 1.00
C ASN A 154 -1.26 -19.01 1.15
N VAL A 155 -0.10 -19.51 1.57
CA VAL A 155 1.13 -18.70 1.66
C VAL A 155 1.51 -18.10 0.30
N LEU A 156 1.30 -18.84 -0.79
CA LEU A 156 1.54 -18.32 -2.14
C LEU A 156 0.61 -17.14 -2.46
N PHE A 157 -0.68 -17.29 -2.15
CA PHE A 157 -1.66 -16.22 -2.36
C PHE A 157 -1.37 -15.01 -1.47
N ASN A 158 -0.95 -15.22 -0.23
CA ASN A 158 -0.50 -14.16 0.67
C ASN A 158 0.69 -13.38 0.10
N VAL A 159 1.65 -14.04 -0.56
CA VAL A 159 2.75 -13.35 -1.25
C VAL A 159 2.22 -12.47 -2.38
N LEU A 160 1.28 -12.96 -3.20
CA LEU A 160 0.69 -12.19 -4.29
C LEU A 160 -0.08 -10.97 -3.76
N ILE A 161 -0.91 -11.16 -2.72
CA ILE A 161 -1.66 -10.08 -2.08
C ILE A 161 -0.70 -9.08 -1.42
N LEU A 162 0.37 -9.53 -0.75
CA LEU A 162 1.37 -8.65 -0.16
C LEU A 162 2.02 -7.76 -1.21
N LEU A 163 2.46 -8.32 -2.33
CA LEU A 163 3.11 -7.56 -3.41
C LEU A 163 2.16 -6.51 -4.00
N LEU A 164 0.90 -6.88 -4.24
CA LEU A 164 -0.12 -5.97 -4.76
C LEU A 164 -0.48 -4.87 -3.76
N ALA A 165 -0.75 -5.25 -2.51
CA ALA A 165 -1.15 -4.35 -1.44
C ALA A 165 -0.04 -3.36 -1.09
N VAL A 166 1.22 -3.78 -1.06
CA VAL A 166 2.34 -2.91 -0.69
C VAL A 166 2.83 -2.05 -1.87
N GLY A 167 3.00 -2.61 -3.07
CA GLY A 167 3.48 -1.88 -4.25
C GLY A 167 4.64 -0.90 -3.98
N PRO A 168 4.48 0.42 -4.18
CA PRO A 168 5.55 1.40 -3.97
C PRO A 168 5.83 1.72 -2.51
N LEU A 169 4.98 1.31 -1.56
CA LEU A 169 5.14 1.65 -0.14
C LEU A 169 6.40 1.05 0.50
N TRP A 170 7.12 0.16 -0.19
CA TRP A 170 8.46 -0.29 0.17
C TRP A 170 9.49 0.86 0.22
N ARG A 171 9.26 1.92 -0.56
CA ARG A 171 10.15 3.08 -0.64
C ARG A 171 9.64 4.20 0.26
N SER A 172 10.57 5.01 0.75
CA SER A 172 10.24 6.23 1.50
C SER A 172 9.38 7.17 0.64
N ALA A 173 8.35 7.74 1.24
CA ALA A 173 7.54 8.85 0.75
C ALA A 173 8.24 10.21 0.88
N LYS A 174 9.40 10.28 1.53
CA LYS A 174 10.27 11.46 1.47
C LYS A 174 10.89 11.55 0.08
N ALA A 175 10.69 12.71 -0.55
CA ALA A 175 11.44 13.16 -1.72
C ALA A 175 12.92 13.39 -1.36
#